data_AF-A0A1X7S6L1-F1
#
_entry.id   AF-A0A1X7S6L1-F1
#
_cell.length_a   1.000
_cell.length_b   1.000
_cell.length_c   1.000
_cell.angle_alpha   90.00
_cell.angle_beta   90.00
_cell.angle_gamma   90.00
#
_symmetry.space_group_name_H-M   'P 1'
#
loop_
_entity.id
_entity.type
_entity.pdbx_description
1 polymer ?
#
loop_
_entity_poly.entity_id
_entity_poly.type
_entity_poly.pdbx_seq_one_letter_code
_entity_poly.pdbx_strand_id
1 'polypeptide(L)'
;MTGPHDPSIRSGLAPMIDSDTVLVLVGAIEYGFTVHEAPLRAHSRFFDAAMSGAWKESSKRIVKLPMENAAIFNVYVQWAYTSKISIAENWSYDDFLSLYLTACRLQDGDLQDATIDCIITQRQPPALISPNENDVSKIYNNTAIGNAARRLFVDIWTSDASEEWLVKLCDNVAAQFYFDLAKALIKMNAGRAAPLLVDKAGSTCKYHQHKEGECYSKKFAV
;
A
#
# COMPACT_ATOMS: atom_id res chain seq x y z
N MET A 1 -1.09 5.01 -38.52
CA MET A 1 -1.34 6.01 -37.46
C MET A 1 -2.47 5.47 -36.60
N THR A 2 -2.15 4.71 -35.57
CA THR A 2 -3.12 4.30 -34.54
C THR A 2 -3.31 5.49 -33.61
N GLY A 3 -4.55 5.89 -33.36
CA GLY A 3 -4.86 6.98 -32.43
C GLY A 3 -4.32 6.70 -31.02
N PRO A 4 -4.31 7.70 -30.12
CA PRO A 4 -3.88 7.48 -28.74
C PRO A 4 -4.68 6.31 -28.15
N HIS A 5 -3.98 5.25 -27.73
CA HIS A 5 -4.59 4.14 -27.04
C HIS A 5 -5.24 4.70 -25.77
N ASP A 6 -6.56 4.57 -25.67
CA ASP A 6 -7.26 4.87 -24.44
C ASP A 6 -6.93 3.78 -23.41
N PRO A 7 -6.23 4.08 -22.30
CA PRO A 7 -5.84 3.09 -21.29
C PRO A 7 -7.04 2.52 -20.50
N SER A 8 -8.27 2.98 -20.79
CA SER A 8 -9.52 2.38 -20.30
C SER A 8 -10.01 1.22 -21.18
N ILE A 9 -9.55 1.07 -22.42
CA ILE A 9 -10.00 0.04 -23.36
C ILE A 9 -8.96 -1.07 -23.46
N ARG A 10 -9.26 -2.25 -22.89
CA ARG A 10 -8.44 -3.45 -23.07
C ARG A 10 -8.77 -4.12 -24.40
N SER A 11 -7.77 -4.32 -25.25
CA SER A 11 -7.92 -5.16 -26.46
C SER A 11 -7.75 -6.63 -26.10
N GLY A 12 -8.81 -7.43 -26.28
CA GLY A 12 -8.79 -8.87 -25.99
C GLY A 12 -10.20 -9.44 -25.77
N LEU A 13 -10.29 -10.74 -25.49
CA LEU A 13 -11.52 -11.34 -24.99
C LEU A 13 -11.84 -10.76 -23.61
N ALA A 14 -13.07 -10.30 -23.41
CA ALA A 14 -13.54 -9.88 -22.09
C ALA A 14 -13.37 -11.07 -21.12
N PRO A 15 -12.67 -10.90 -20.00
CA PRO A 15 -12.52 -11.98 -19.03
C PRO A 15 -13.91 -12.34 -18.48
N MET A 16 -14.24 -13.63 -18.51
CA MET A 16 -15.44 -14.13 -17.87
C MET A 16 -15.26 -13.96 -16.36
N ILE A 17 -16.30 -13.46 -15.69
CA ILE A 17 -16.33 -13.39 -14.23
C ILE A 17 -17.15 -14.59 -13.75
N ASP A 18 -16.54 -15.77 -13.82
CA ASP A 18 -17.11 -17.04 -13.39
C ASP A 18 -16.25 -17.62 -12.26
N SER A 19 -16.52 -17.19 -11.03
CA SER A 19 -15.98 -17.88 -9.87
C SER A 19 -17.02 -17.95 -8.77
N ASP A 20 -16.80 -18.87 -7.82
CA ASP A 20 -17.52 -18.85 -6.56
C ASP A 20 -17.40 -17.46 -5.91
N THR A 21 -18.40 -17.13 -5.09
CA THR A 21 -18.39 -15.90 -4.29
C THR A 21 -18.12 -16.21 -2.82
N VAL A 22 -17.50 -15.25 -2.15
CA VAL A 22 -17.26 -15.22 -0.72
C VAL A 22 -17.92 -14.00 -0.12
N LEU A 23 -18.46 -14.14 1.09
CA LEU A 23 -18.90 -13.02 1.92
C LEU A 23 -17.76 -12.60 2.85
N VAL A 24 -17.22 -11.40 2.67
CA VAL A 24 -16.21 -10.81 3.55
C VAL A 24 -16.88 -9.85 4.52
N LEU A 25 -16.76 -10.12 5.82
CA LEU A 25 -17.30 -9.28 6.90
C LEU A 25 -16.18 -8.39 7.46
N VAL A 26 -16.33 -7.08 7.33
CA VAL A 26 -15.27 -6.10 7.59
C VAL A 26 -15.60 -5.18 8.77
N GLY A 27 -14.61 -4.99 9.64
CA GLY A 27 -14.69 -4.09 10.78
C GLY A 27 -15.57 -4.61 11.92
N ALA A 28 -15.67 -3.81 12.99
CA ALA A 28 -16.38 -4.19 14.21
C ALA A 28 -17.88 -4.43 14.03
N ILE A 29 -18.50 -3.78 13.03
CA ILE A 29 -19.92 -3.93 12.71
C ILE A 29 -20.18 -5.01 11.65
N GLU A 30 -19.15 -5.76 11.23
CA GLU A 30 -19.24 -6.84 10.24
C GLU A 30 -19.92 -6.42 8.92
N TYR A 31 -19.49 -5.28 8.35
CA TYR A 31 -20.03 -4.83 7.05
C TYR A 31 -19.71 -5.86 5.96
N GLY A 32 -20.74 -6.35 5.26
CA GLY A 32 -20.61 -7.47 4.32
C GLY A 32 -20.29 -7.04 2.89
N PHE A 33 -19.28 -7.68 2.29
CA PHE A 33 -18.93 -7.59 0.88
C PHE A 33 -19.09 -8.96 0.23
N THR A 34 -19.94 -9.09 -0.80
CA THR A 34 -20.00 -10.31 -1.61
C THR A 34 -19.07 -10.14 -2.81
N VAL A 35 -18.01 -10.95 -2.89
CA VAL A 35 -16.92 -10.77 -3.86
C VAL A 35 -16.61 -12.11 -4.54
N HIS A 36 -16.25 -12.09 -5.82
CA HIS A 36 -15.72 -13.25 -6.52
C HIS A 36 -14.38 -13.68 -5.92
N GLU A 37 -14.22 -14.97 -5.67
CA GLU A 37 -12.99 -15.52 -5.09
C GLU A 37 -11.78 -15.34 -6.00
N ALA A 38 -11.95 -15.53 -7.31
CA ALA A 38 -10.82 -15.54 -8.24
C ALA A 38 -9.99 -14.23 -8.20
N PRO A 39 -10.60 -13.02 -8.28
CA PRO A 39 -9.87 -11.77 -8.08
C PRO A 39 -9.12 -11.66 -6.74
N LEU A 40 -9.76 -12.04 -5.64
CA LEU A 40 -9.15 -11.97 -4.31
C LEU A 40 -7.93 -12.90 -4.21
N ARG A 41 -8.06 -14.15 -4.66
CA ARG A 41 -7.01 -15.16 -4.61
C ARG A 41 -5.84 -14.84 -5.54
N ALA A 42 -6.11 -14.25 -6.71
CA ALA A 42 -5.08 -13.86 -7.67
C ALA A 42 -4.12 -12.80 -7.10
N HIS A 43 -4.63 -11.93 -6.22
CA HIS A 43 -3.87 -10.81 -5.65
C HIS A 43 -3.36 -11.07 -4.23
N SER A 44 -4.10 -11.83 -3.40
CA SER A 44 -3.82 -11.99 -1.98
C SER A 44 -3.52 -13.43 -1.61
N ARG A 45 -2.30 -13.65 -1.09
CA ARG A 45 -1.92 -14.93 -0.48
C ARG A 45 -2.75 -15.27 0.75
N PHE A 46 -3.23 -14.26 1.47
CA PHE A 46 -4.15 -14.46 2.60
C PHE A 46 -5.46 -15.07 2.12
N PHE A 47 -6.11 -14.48 1.11
CA PHE A 47 -7.37 -15.01 0.59
C PHE A 47 -7.18 -16.35 -0.12
N ASP A 48 -6.10 -16.54 -0.87
CA ASP A 48 -5.78 -17.83 -1.47
C ASP A 48 -5.61 -18.93 -0.41
N ALA A 49 -4.90 -18.66 0.68
CA ALA A 49 -4.79 -19.60 1.80
C ALA A 49 -6.13 -19.84 2.51
N ALA A 50 -6.88 -18.77 2.81
CA ALA A 50 -8.17 -18.85 3.49
C ALA A 50 -9.21 -19.67 2.70
N MET A 51 -9.12 -19.66 1.37
CA MET A 51 -10.03 -20.36 0.45
C MET A 51 -9.49 -21.69 -0.07
N SER A 52 -8.24 -22.06 0.23
CA SER A 52 -7.65 -23.35 -0.17
C SER A 52 -7.83 -24.47 0.86
N GLY A 53 -8.30 -24.16 2.08
CA GLY A 53 -8.27 -25.07 3.21
C GLY A 53 -9.63 -25.68 3.63
N ALA A 54 -9.56 -26.70 4.49
CA ALA A 54 -10.68 -27.31 5.21
C ALA A 54 -11.15 -26.48 6.44
N TRP A 55 -11.01 -25.14 6.39
CA TRP A 55 -11.42 -24.28 7.49
C TRP A 55 -12.95 -24.21 7.61
N LYS A 56 -13.50 -24.04 8.81
CA LYS A 56 -14.96 -23.89 9.04
C LYS A 56 -15.60 -22.74 8.23
N GLU A 57 -14.77 -21.81 7.77
CA GLU A 57 -15.14 -20.67 6.95
C GLU A 57 -15.22 -21.03 5.45
N SER A 58 -14.53 -22.07 4.98
CA SER A 58 -14.65 -22.54 3.59
C SER A 58 -15.96 -23.29 3.34
N SER A 59 -16.57 -23.89 4.37
CA SER A 59 -17.92 -24.48 4.25
C SER A 59 -19.05 -23.45 4.30
N LYS A 60 -18.80 -22.27 4.91
CA LYS A 60 -19.76 -21.15 4.96
C LYS A 60 -19.49 -20.07 3.90
N ARG A 61 -18.34 -20.11 3.22
CA ARG A 61 -17.85 -19.07 2.29
C ARG A 61 -17.89 -17.68 2.93
N ILE A 62 -17.44 -17.58 4.19
CA ILE A 62 -17.38 -16.31 4.95
C ILE A 62 -15.96 -16.06 5.43
N VAL A 63 -15.40 -14.88 5.19
CA VAL A 63 -14.11 -14.44 5.76
C VAL A 63 -14.34 -13.22 6.64
N LYS A 64 -13.79 -13.21 7.86
CA LYS A 64 -13.91 -12.08 8.78
C LYS A 64 -12.62 -11.27 8.86
N LEU A 65 -12.74 -9.95 8.72
CA LEU A 65 -11.65 -8.97 8.79
C LEU A 65 -11.97 -7.89 9.84
N PRO A 66 -11.97 -8.23 11.14
CA PRO A 66 -12.47 -7.35 12.20
C PRO A 66 -11.63 -6.07 12.39
N MET A 67 -10.36 -6.08 11.98
CA MET A 67 -9.44 -4.94 12.11
C MET A 67 -9.47 -3.98 10.92
N GLU A 68 -10.10 -4.38 9.81
CA GLU A 68 -10.07 -3.61 8.58
C GLU A 68 -11.22 -2.60 8.52
N ASN A 69 -10.98 -1.47 7.84
CA ASN A 69 -11.98 -0.44 7.61
C ASN A 69 -12.75 -0.75 6.32
N ALA A 70 -14.09 -0.67 6.35
CA ALA A 70 -14.93 -1.00 5.21
C ALA A 70 -14.69 -0.10 3.98
N ALA A 71 -14.41 1.19 4.16
CA ALA A 71 -14.12 2.10 3.05
C ALA A 71 -12.77 1.77 2.39
N ILE A 72 -11.75 1.44 3.20
CA ILE A 72 -10.44 1.00 2.70
C ILE A 72 -10.56 -0.36 2.00
N PHE A 73 -11.32 -1.28 2.58
CA PHE A 73 -11.57 -2.59 1.97
C PHE A 73 -12.35 -2.48 0.65
N ASN A 74 -13.26 -1.51 0.52
CA ASN A 74 -13.93 -1.25 -0.76
C ASN A 74 -12.91 -0.89 -1.86
N VAL A 75 -11.89 -0.09 -1.56
CA VAL A 75 -10.80 0.20 -2.51
C VAL A 75 -9.95 -1.04 -2.79
N TYR A 76 -9.70 -1.87 -1.78
CA TYR A 76 -9.04 -3.17 -1.98
C TYR A 76 -9.84 -4.08 -2.95
N VAL A 77 -11.16 -4.14 -2.82
CA VAL A 77 -12.02 -4.90 -3.74
C VAL A 77 -11.89 -4.35 -5.16
N GLN A 78 -11.97 -3.03 -5.35
CA GLN A 78 -11.80 -2.43 -6.67
C GLN A 78 -10.42 -2.72 -7.28
N TRP A 79 -9.36 -2.67 -6.47
CA TRP A 79 -8.03 -3.08 -6.87
C TRP A 79 -8.01 -4.54 -7.35
N ALA A 80 -8.60 -5.47 -6.60
CA ALA A 80 -8.62 -6.88 -6.98
C ALA A 80 -9.28 -7.13 -8.33
N TYR A 81 -10.30 -6.33 -8.72
CA TYR A 81 -10.94 -6.46 -10.04
C TYR A 81 -10.20 -5.73 -11.16
N THR A 82 -9.59 -4.58 -10.88
CA THR A 82 -9.16 -3.64 -11.93
C THR A 82 -7.65 -3.49 -12.03
N SER A 83 -6.92 -3.89 -10.99
CA SER A 83 -5.50 -3.61 -10.76
C SER A 83 -5.19 -2.10 -10.82
N LYS A 84 -6.18 -1.26 -10.45
CA LYS A 84 -6.08 0.19 -10.35
C LYS A 84 -6.58 0.64 -8.98
N ILE A 85 -5.89 1.61 -8.37
CA ILE A 85 -6.33 2.22 -7.11
C ILE A 85 -7.29 3.37 -7.46
N SER A 86 -8.53 3.28 -7.01
CA SER A 86 -9.49 4.37 -7.07
C SER A 86 -9.41 5.18 -5.78
N ILE A 87 -8.86 6.39 -5.86
CA ILE A 87 -8.73 7.31 -4.73
C ILE A 87 -10.00 8.16 -4.66
N ALA A 88 -10.64 8.26 -3.50
CA ALA A 88 -11.75 9.21 -3.34
C ALA A 88 -11.22 10.64 -3.15
N GLU A 89 -11.99 11.65 -3.58
CA GLU A 89 -11.55 13.06 -3.59
C GLU A 89 -11.08 13.60 -2.23
N ASN A 90 -11.58 13.02 -1.13
CA ASN A 90 -11.30 13.45 0.23
C ASN A 90 -10.35 12.53 1.00
N TRP A 91 -9.60 11.67 0.31
CA TRP A 91 -8.62 10.81 0.96
C TRP A 91 -7.52 11.61 1.65
N SER A 92 -7.37 11.34 2.94
CA SER A 92 -6.28 11.85 3.75
C SER A 92 -5.02 11.01 3.58
N TYR A 93 -3.90 11.49 4.10
CA TYR A 93 -2.68 10.69 4.18
C TYR A 93 -2.88 9.40 4.98
N ASP A 94 -3.71 9.44 6.03
CA ASP A 94 -4.05 8.28 6.86
C ASP A 94 -4.75 7.16 6.08
N ASP A 95 -5.57 7.52 5.08
CA ASP A 95 -6.27 6.56 4.22
C ASP A 95 -5.28 5.77 3.35
N PHE A 96 -4.25 6.43 2.80
CA PHE A 96 -3.17 5.75 2.07
C PHE A 96 -2.39 4.80 2.98
N LEU A 97 -2.09 5.20 4.22
CA LEU A 97 -1.42 4.32 5.18
C LEU A 97 -2.30 3.16 5.59
N SER A 98 -3.60 3.40 5.77
CA SER A 98 -4.57 2.35 6.06
C SER A 98 -4.61 1.34 4.91
N LEU A 99 -4.66 1.79 3.65
CA LEU A 99 -4.62 0.92 2.48
C LEU A 99 -3.32 0.10 2.42
N TYR A 100 -2.16 0.73 2.63
CA TYR A 100 -0.87 0.04 2.64
C TYR A 100 -0.83 -1.05 3.73
N LEU A 101 -1.32 -0.75 4.93
CA LEU A 101 -1.35 -1.70 6.04
C LEU A 101 -2.38 -2.82 5.82
N THR A 102 -3.54 -2.52 5.26
CA THR A 102 -4.52 -3.53 4.81
C THR A 102 -3.87 -4.46 3.79
N ALA A 103 -3.17 -3.93 2.80
CA ALA A 103 -2.44 -4.72 1.81
C ALA A 103 -1.35 -5.60 2.43
N CYS A 104 -0.64 -5.10 3.46
CA CYS A 104 0.31 -5.89 4.25
C CYS A 104 -0.37 -7.09 4.92
N ARG A 105 -1.50 -6.86 5.62
CA ARG A 105 -2.23 -7.93 6.33
C ARG A 105 -2.86 -8.95 5.39
N LEU A 106 -3.35 -8.49 4.24
CA LEU A 106 -3.87 -9.32 3.17
C LEU A 106 -2.75 -9.95 2.32
N GLN A 107 -1.48 -9.66 2.60
CA GLN A 107 -0.33 -10.19 1.86
C GLN A 107 -0.42 -9.95 0.34
N ASP A 108 -0.94 -8.78 -0.04
CA ASP A 108 -0.96 -8.29 -1.42
C ASP A 108 0.24 -7.36 -1.61
N GLY A 109 1.31 -7.89 -2.20
CA GLY A 109 2.55 -7.14 -2.44
C GLY A 109 2.42 -6.10 -3.55
N ASP A 110 1.61 -6.41 -4.58
CA ASP A 110 1.42 -5.51 -5.71
C ASP A 110 0.63 -4.26 -5.28
N LEU A 111 -0.36 -4.41 -4.40
CA LEU A 111 -1.08 -3.28 -3.82
C LEU A 111 -0.21 -2.47 -2.86
N GLN A 112 0.68 -3.11 -2.09
CA GLN A 112 1.65 -2.40 -1.26
C GLN A 112 2.49 -1.46 -2.12
N ASP A 113 3.01 -1.98 -3.24
CA ASP A 113 3.84 -1.22 -4.18
C ASP A 113 3.04 -0.10 -4.84
N ALA A 114 1.83 -0.38 -5.33
CA ALA A 114 0.96 0.63 -5.91
C ALA A 114 0.57 1.74 -4.91
N THR A 115 0.36 1.39 -3.64
CA THR A 115 0.05 2.37 -2.59
C THR A 115 1.26 3.25 -2.26
N ILE A 116 2.48 2.70 -2.31
CA ILE A 116 3.72 3.48 -2.15
C ILE A 116 3.84 4.54 -3.25
N ASP A 117 3.49 4.18 -4.50
CA ASP A 117 3.48 5.11 -5.61
C ASP A 117 2.44 6.23 -5.43
N CYS A 118 1.26 5.89 -4.93
CA CYS A 118 0.28 6.90 -4.53
C CYS A 118 0.85 7.84 -3.46
N ILE A 119 1.44 7.31 -2.39
CA ILE A 119 2.01 8.11 -1.30
C ILE A 119 3.07 9.08 -1.82
N ILE A 120 4.00 8.61 -2.67
CA ILE A 120 5.06 9.45 -3.23
C ILE A 120 4.48 10.51 -4.17
N THR A 121 3.48 10.16 -4.98
CA THR A 121 2.83 11.09 -5.91
C THR A 121 2.09 12.22 -5.19
N GLN A 122 1.42 11.94 -4.06
CA GLN A 122 0.74 12.96 -3.26
C GLN A 122 1.69 13.97 -2.59
N ARG A 123 3.01 13.72 -2.62
CA ARG A 123 4.02 14.69 -2.18
C ARG A 123 4.43 15.68 -3.26
N GLN A 124 4.05 15.43 -4.52
CA GLN A 124 4.35 16.33 -5.62
C GLN A 124 3.29 17.44 -5.71
N PRO A 125 3.62 18.59 -6.32
CA PRO A 125 2.62 19.61 -6.63
C PRO A 125 1.43 19.00 -7.40
N PRO A 126 0.17 19.38 -7.09
CA PRO A 126 -0.24 20.46 -6.19
C PRO A 126 -0.48 20.05 -4.72
N ALA A 127 -0.42 18.76 -4.38
CA ALA A 127 -0.87 18.25 -3.07
C ALA A 127 0.13 18.57 -1.94
N LEU A 128 1.44 18.39 -2.17
CA LEU A 128 2.52 18.69 -1.22
C LEU A 128 2.31 18.12 0.20
N ILE A 129 1.66 16.95 0.31
CA ILE A 129 1.32 16.35 1.61
C ILE A 129 2.55 15.63 2.19
N SER A 130 2.87 15.88 3.46
CA SER A 130 3.94 15.19 4.18
C SER A 130 3.43 14.41 5.39
N PRO A 131 4.07 13.26 5.75
CA PRO A 131 3.68 12.49 6.92
C PRO A 131 3.98 13.30 8.18
N ASN A 132 3.02 13.32 9.08
CA ASN A 132 3.18 13.84 10.43
C ASN A 132 3.73 12.75 11.38
N GLU A 133 3.85 13.09 12.66
CA GLU A 133 4.34 12.19 13.71
C GLU A 133 3.46 10.93 13.90
N ASN A 134 2.14 11.05 13.73
CA ASN A 134 1.22 9.93 13.86
C ASN A 134 1.38 8.94 12.71
N ASP A 135 1.63 9.44 11.50
CA ASP A 135 1.88 8.63 10.31
C ASP A 135 3.14 7.76 10.49
N VAL A 136 4.21 8.35 11.04
CA VAL A 136 5.44 7.64 11.37
C VAL A 136 5.18 6.56 12.42
N SER A 137 4.48 6.93 13.50
CA SER A 137 4.12 5.99 14.58
C SER A 137 3.31 4.81 14.03
N LYS A 138 2.30 5.08 13.20
CA LYS A 138 1.43 4.08 12.58
C LYS A 138 2.25 3.07 11.76
N ILE A 139 3.17 3.54 10.93
CA ILE A 139 4.03 2.66 10.12
C ILE A 139 4.98 1.84 10.99
N TYR A 140 5.64 2.43 11.97
CA TYR A 140 6.57 1.71 12.84
C TYR A 140 5.89 0.71 13.77
N ASN A 141 4.65 0.96 14.19
CA ASN A 141 3.90 0.05 15.04
C ASN A 141 3.27 -1.13 14.28
N ASN A 142 3.05 -0.98 12.96
CA ASN A 142 2.30 -1.97 12.17
C ASN A 142 3.13 -2.69 11.09
N THR A 143 4.42 -2.40 10.95
CA THR A 143 5.30 -3.07 9.98
C THR A 143 6.47 -3.74 10.67
N ALA A 144 7.12 -4.71 10.04
CA ALA A 144 8.32 -5.34 10.59
C ALA A 144 9.60 -4.51 10.33
N ILE A 145 10.66 -4.78 11.10
CA ILE A 145 12.00 -4.26 10.83
C ILE A 145 12.41 -4.65 9.39
N GLY A 146 12.93 -3.69 8.63
CA GLY A 146 13.33 -3.89 7.24
C GLY A 146 12.22 -3.68 6.20
N ASN A 147 10.97 -3.46 6.61
CA ASN A 147 9.89 -3.12 5.69
C ASN A 147 10.22 -1.84 4.88
N ALA A 148 9.88 -1.85 3.59
CA ALA A 148 10.24 -0.77 2.67
C ALA A 148 9.58 0.57 3.01
N ALA A 149 8.36 0.57 3.57
CA ALA A 149 7.69 1.80 4.01
C ALA A 149 8.45 2.51 5.14
N ARG A 150 9.08 1.77 6.06
CA ARG A 150 9.93 2.39 7.11
C ARG A 150 11.11 3.15 6.48
N ARG A 151 11.71 2.61 5.42
CA ARG A 151 12.79 3.29 4.67
C ARG A 151 12.27 4.53 3.95
N LEU A 152 11.10 4.44 3.31
CA LEU A 152 10.45 5.60 2.67
C LEU A 152 10.26 6.75 3.66
N PHE A 153 9.73 6.47 4.85
CA PHE A 153 9.48 7.48 5.86
C PHE A 153 10.76 8.11 6.39
N VAL A 154 11.82 7.33 6.59
CA VAL A 154 13.14 7.86 6.96
C VAL A 154 13.67 8.78 5.87
N ASP A 155 13.63 8.36 4.60
CA ASP A 155 14.13 9.15 3.48
C ASP A 155 13.35 10.46 3.29
N ILE A 156 12.02 10.42 3.47
CA ILE A 156 11.16 11.60 3.51
C ILE A 156 11.61 12.56 4.60
N TRP A 157 11.75 12.06 5.84
CA TRP A 157 12.10 12.90 6.97
C TRP A 157 13.51 13.50 6.85
N THR A 158 14.46 12.76 6.28
CA THR A 158 15.79 13.32 6.02
C THR A 158 15.81 14.43 4.97
N SER A 159 14.80 14.48 4.10
CA SER A 159 14.71 15.48 3.03
C SER A 159 13.92 16.71 3.46
N ASP A 160 12.84 16.50 4.23
CA ASP A 160 11.78 17.51 4.39
C ASP A 160 11.56 17.95 5.85
N ALA A 161 12.09 17.22 6.85
CA ALA A 161 11.80 17.53 8.24
C ALA A 161 12.53 18.79 8.72
N SER A 162 11.83 19.59 9.54
CA SER A 162 12.41 20.69 10.30
C SER A 162 12.64 20.31 11.76
N GLU A 163 13.31 21.17 12.52
CA GLU A 163 13.46 20.98 13.97
C GLU A 163 12.10 20.86 14.67
N GLU A 164 11.08 21.63 14.24
CA GLU A 164 9.74 21.55 14.82
C GLU A 164 9.09 20.18 14.65
N TRP A 165 9.38 19.48 13.55
CA TRP A 165 8.85 18.14 13.32
C TRP A 165 9.41 17.13 14.33
N LEU A 166 10.70 17.25 14.68
CA LEU A 166 11.33 16.40 15.69
C LEU A 166 10.77 16.67 17.08
N VAL A 167 10.52 17.94 17.44
CA VAL A 167 9.93 18.30 18.74
C VAL A 167 8.56 17.67 18.94
N LYS A 168 7.70 17.65 17.88
CA LYS A 168 6.39 16.98 17.93
C LYS A 168 6.49 15.46 18.07
N LEU A 169 7.61 14.89 17.65
CA LEU A 169 7.82 13.45 17.64
C LEU A 169 8.17 12.88 19.01
N CYS A 170 8.73 13.72 19.91
CA CYS A 170 9.46 13.33 21.13
C CYS A 170 8.76 12.28 22.01
N ASP A 171 7.42 12.28 22.07
CA ASP A 171 6.67 11.37 22.96
C ASP A 171 5.89 10.25 22.23
N ASN A 172 5.84 10.26 20.89
CA ASN A 172 4.82 9.51 20.13
C ASN A 172 5.34 8.44 19.18
N VAL A 173 6.66 8.26 19.05
CA VAL A 173 7.24 7.36 18.03
C VAL A 173 8.22 6.37 18.63
N ALA A 174 8.22 5.15 18.07
CA ALA A 174 9.11 4.07 18.45
C ALA A 174 10.59 4.49 18.38
N ALA A 175 11.38 4.13 19.41
CA ALA A 175 12.83 4.35 19.47
C ALA A 175 13.58 3.90 18.19
N GLN A 176 13.04 2.87 17.52
CA GLN A 176 13.59 2.34 16.27
C GLN A 176 13.58 3.38 15.13
N PHE A 177 12.57 4.26 15.05
CA PHE A 177 12.57 5.32 14.04
C PHE A 177 13.71 6.30 14.26
N TYR A 178 13.93 6.78 15.49
CA TYR A 178 15.04 7.66 15.80
C TYR A 178 16.39 7.02 15.46
N PHE A 179 16.55 5.73 15.74
CA PHE A 179 17.75 4.99 15.37
C PHE A 179 17.96 4.93 13.85
N ASP A 180 16.90 4.64 13.09
CA ASP A 180 16.97 4.57 11.63
C ASP A 180 17.20 5.96 11.00
N LEU A 181 16.57 7.01 11.55
CA LEU A 181 16.76 8.40 11.15
C LEU A 181 18.19 8.88 11.45
N ALA A 182 18.71 8.64 12.66
CA ALA A 182 20.08 8.99 13.02
C ALA A 182 21.11 8.32 12.09
N LYS A 183 20.90 7.04 11.75
CA LYS A 183 21.76 6.34 10.78
C LYS A 183 21.73 6.97 9.39
N ALA A 184 20.57 7.47 8.96
CA ALA A 184 20.44 8.15 7.67
C ALA A 184 21.14 9.52 7.69
N LEU A 185 20.95 10.31 8.75
CA LEU A 185 21.61 11.61 8.94
C LEU A 185 23.14 11.50 9.03
N ILE A 186 23.67 10.49 9.75
CA ILE A 186 25.12 10.23 9.82
C ILE A 186 25.70 9.97 8.43
N LYS A 187 24.99 9.20 7.58
CA LYS A 187 25.41 8.94 6.20
C LYS A 187 25.44 10.21 5.36
N MET A 188 24.47 11.11 5.55
CA MET A 188 24.43 12.40 4.86
C MET A 188 25.56 13.32 5.33
N ASN A 189 25.83 13.38 6.63
CA ASN A 189 26.96 14.12 7.20
C ASN A 189 28.32 13.61 6.69
N ALA A 190 28.41 12.32 6.33
CA ALA A 190 29.58 11.73 5.68
C ALA A 190 29.68 12.04 4.17
N GLY A 191 28.85 12.94 3.64
CA GLY A 191 28.89 13.40 2.25
C GLY A 191 27.99 12.63 1.29
N ARG A 192 27.11 11.73 1.76
CA ARG A 192 26.08 11.16 0.87
C ARG A 192 25.01 12.22 0.55
N ALA A 193 24.61 12.28 -0.72
CA ALA A 193 23.47 13.08 -1.14
C ALA A 193 22.18 12.62 -0.43
N ALA A 194 21.25 13.57 -0.26
CA ALA A 194 19.90 13.28 0.22
C ALA A 194 19.22 12.24 -0.70
N PRO A 195 18.38 11.36 -0.14
CA PRO A 195 17.72 10.32 -0.91
C PRO A 195 16.67 10.93 -1.85
N LEU A 196 16.80 10.70 -3.15
CA LEU A 196 15.75 11.03 -4.12
C LEU A 196 14.65 9.98 -4.04
N LEU A 197 13.41 10.35 -3.73
CA LEU A 197 12.28 9.40 -3.60
C LEU A 197 12.01 8.65 -4.92
N VAL A 198 12.22 9.32 -6.04
CA VAL A 198 12.12 8.79 -7.39
C VAL A 198 13.52 8.77 -8.00
N ASP A 199 13.91 7.66 -8.62
CA ASP A 199 15.21 7.54 -9.27
C ASP A 199 15.27 8.29 -10.61
N LYS A 200 16.45 8.27 -11.26
CA LYS A 200 16.66 8.97 -12.54
C LYS A 200 15.80 8.45 -13.69
N ALA A 201 15.26 7.23 -13.58
CA ALA A 201 14.38 6.63 -14.56
C ALA A 201 12.88 6.87 -14.23
N GLY A 202 12.58 7.65 -13.19
CA GLY A 202 11.20 7.87 -12.75
C GLY A 202 10.66 6.75 -11.87
N SER A 203 11.50 5.85 -11.36
CA SER A 203 11.08 4.68 -10.61
C SER A 203 11.16 4.86 -9.09
N THR A 204 10.24 4.20 -8.40
CA THR A 204 10.06 4.14 -6.94
C THR A 204 10.37 2.75 -6.37
N CYS A 205 10.81 1.79 -7.23
CA CYS A 205 10.99 0.38 -6.87
C CYS A 205 11.90 0.12 -5.66
N LYS A 206 12.77 1.07 -5.28
CA LYS A 206 13.57 0.98 -4.04
C LYS A 206 12.72 0.88 -2.76
N TYR A 207 11.46 1.31 -2.84
CA TYR A 207 10.47 1.23 -1.77
C TYR A 207 9.42 0.13 -1.98
N HIS A 208 9.55 -0.66 -3.04
CA HIS A 208 8.65 -1.76 -3.35
C HIS A 208 9.09 -3.08 -2.69
N GLN A 209 8.16 -4.00 -2.58
CA GLN A 209 8.30 -5.31 -1.95
C GLN A 209 8.63 -6.42 -2.97
N HIS A 210 8.42 -6.17 -4.27
CA HIS A 210 8.68 -7.16 -5.33
C HIS A 210 10.15 -7.64 -5.42
N LYS A 211 11.12 -6.93 -4.79
CA LYS A 211 12.56 -7.24 -4.86
C LYS A 211 13.01 -7.39 -6.33
N GLU A 212 13.52 -8.56 -6.69
CA GLU A 212 13.96 -8.91 -8.06
C GLU A 212 12.81 -9.42 -8.95
N GLY A 213 11.61 -9.61 -8.39
CA GLY A 213 10.41 -9.95 -9.13
C GLY A 213 9.91 -8.78 -10.00
N GLU A 214 8.96 -9.08 -10.88
CA GLU A 214 8.34 -8.08 -11.74
C GLU A 214 7.51 -7.09 -10.91
N CYS A 215 7.73 -5.79 -11.14
CA CYS A 215 6.97 -4.72 -10.51
C CYS A 215 5.52 -4.70 -11.00
N TYR A 216 4.58 -4.38 -10.11
CA TYR A 216 3.16 -4.27 -10.44
C TYR A 216 2.89 -3.38 -11.66
N SER A 217 3.65 -2.28 -11.80
CA SER A 217 3.48 -1.32 -12.89
C SER A 217 3.79 -1.90 -14.26
N LYS A 218 4.62 -2.95 -14.33
CA LYS A 218 4.86 -3.73 -15.56
C LYS A 218 3.85 -4.85 -15.70
N LYS A 219 3.60 -5.58 -14.61
CA LYS A 219 2.66 -6.71 -14.57
C LYS A 219 1.24 -6.32 -15.02
N PHE A 220 0.83 -5.09 -14.69
CA PHE A 220 -0.49 -4.56 -15.02
C PHE A 220 -0.44 -3.40 -16.02
N ALA A 221 0.70 -3.22 -16.71
CA ALA A 221 0.77 -2.31 -17.85
C ALA A 221 -0.19 -2.81 -18.94
N VAL A 222 -1.21 -2.01 -19.24
CA VAL A 222 -2.12 -2.21 -20.37
C VAL A 222 -1.62 -1.38 -21.55
#